data_AF-A0A2N7S5M7-F1
#
_entry.id   AF-A0A2N7S5M7-F1
#
_cell.length_a   1.000
_cell.length_b   1.000
_cell.length_c   1.000
_cell.angle_alpha   90.00
_cell.angle_beta   90.00
_cell.angle_gamma   90.00
#
_symmetry.space_group_name_H-M   'P 1'
#
loop_
_entity.id
_entity.type
_entity.pdbx_description
1 polymer ?
#
loop_
_entity_poly.entity_id
_entity_poly.type
_entity_poly.pdbx_seq_one_letter_code
_entity_poly.pdbx_strand_id
1 'polypeptide(L)'
;MTHCAGFRAAAVASSADLRSIGIDAELHMPLPEEIHGIVLLPEEQQLVQDLAASHPGIAWDRLIFSAKESVFKAWFPPTRQWLDFLECRISIDIPTQRFQASIRDEQAMAAKHGLSVMNGAWKADGPSGQGLLGTCITVP
;
A
#
# COMPACT_ATOMS: atom_id res chain seq x y z
N MET A 1 6.52 1.70 11.53
CA MET A 1 5.85 0.79 12.49
C MET A 1 4.43 0.58 12.03
N THR A 2 3.82 -0.56 12.36
CA THR A 2 2.41 -0.85 12.08
C THR A 2 1.84 -1.75 13.18
N HIS A 3 0.52 -1.73 13.32
CA HIS A 3 -0.22 -2.63 14.20
C HIS A 3 -1.64 -2.82 13.69
N CYS A 4 -2.18 -4.01 13.95
CA CYS A 4 -3.60 -4.31 13.85
C CYS A 4 -3.96 -5.29 14.98
N ALA A 5 -5.19 -5.81 14.99
CA ALA A 5 -5.58 -6.77 16.03
C ALA A 5 -4.68 -8.01 15.96
N GLY A 6 -4.00 -8.32 17.07
CA GLY A 6 -3.12 -9.49 17.16
C GLY A 6 -1.72 -9.33 16.56
N PHE A 7 -1.39 -8.21 15.90
CA PHE A 7 -0.09 -8.05 15.22
C PHE A 7 0.54 -6.67 15.47
N ARG A 8 1.86 -6.65 15.69
CA ARG A 8 2.68 -5.43 15.80
C ARG A 8 4.01 -5.68 15.12
N ALA A 9 4.48 -4.70 14.35
CA ALA A 9 5.78 -4.79 13.69
C ALA A 9 6.48 -3.42 13.58
N ALA A 10 7.80 -3.47 13.54
CA ALA A 10 8.66 -2.34 13.24
C ALA A 10 9.75 -2.80 12.26
N ALA A 11 10.06 -1.94 11.29
CA ALA A 11 11.19 -2.10 10.38
C ALA A 11 12.06 -0.85 10.51
N VAL A 12 13.37 -1.04 10.56
CA VAL A 12 14.38 0.02 10.66
C VAL A 12 15.54 -0.30 9.73
N ALA A 13 16.19 0.73 9.22
CA ALA A 13 17.44 0.62 8.48
C ALA A 13 18.33 1.83 8.78
N SER A 14 19.60 1.73 8.43
CA SER A 14 20.48 2.88 8.41
C SER A 14 20.00 3.89 7.37
N SER A 15 20.06 5.19 7.70
CA SER A 15 19.78 6.26 6.73
C SER A 15 20.83 6.33 5.61
N ALA A 16 21.95 5.61 5.74
CA ALA A 16 22.94 5.46 4.68
C ALA A 16 22.52 4.40 3.63
N ASP A 17 21.65 3.46 4.00
CA ASP A 17 21.22 2.37 3.11
C ASP A 17 19.86 2.67 2.45
N LEU A 18 18.93 3.26 3.21
CA LEU A 18 17.60 3.60 2.74
C LEU A 18 17.21 5.02 3.20
N ARG A 19 16.73 5.83 2.25
CA ARG A 19 16.17 7.16 2.55
C ARG A 19 14.85 7.09 3.33
N SER A 20 14.03 6.06 3.10
CA SER A 20 12.75 5.90 3.79
C SER A 20 12.21 4.46 3.75
N ILE A 21 11.36 4.11 4.72
CA ILE A 21 10.68 2.81 4.81
C ILE A 21 9.21 3.05 5.17
N GLY A 22 8.32 2.40 4.43
CA GLY A 22 6.92 2.25 4.79
C GLY A 22 6.59 0.78 5.02
N ILE A 23 5.93 0.46 6.13
CA ILE A 23 5.35 -0.87 6.35
C ILE A 23 3.92 -0.70 6.85
N ASP A 24 3.08 -1.62 6.43
CA ASP A 24 1.74 -1.72 6.94
C ASP A 24 1.25 -3.17 7.06
N ALA A 25 0.35 -3.41 8.01
CA ALA A 25 -0.22 -4.70 8.29
C ALA A 25 -1.70 -4.55 8.66
N GLU A 26 -2.55 -5.28 7.96
CA GLU A 26 -4.00 -5.23 8.10
C GLU A 26 -4.55 -6.63 8.39
N LEU A 27 -5.72 -6.70 9.02
CA LEU A 27 -6.46 -7.95 9.05
C LEU A 27 -6.82 -8.34 7.62
N HIS A 28 -6.66 -9.62 7.29
CA HIS A 28 -7.01 -10.12 5.97
C HIS A 28 -8.52 -10.24 5.85
N MET A 29 -9.23 -9.12 5.65
CA MET A 29 -10.68 -9.07 5.48
C MET A 29 -11.08 -7.85 4.65
N PRO A 30 -12.21 -7.89 3.92
CA PRO A 30 -12.65 -6.79 3.09
C PRO A 30 -12.75 -5.45 3.84
N LEU A 31 -12.64 -4.36 3.11
CA LEU A 31 -13.01 -3.04 3.59
C LEU A 31 -14.54 -2.94 3.69
N PRO A 32 -15.06 -2.09 4.60
CA PRO A 32 -16.44 -1.64 4.49
C PRO A 32 -16.66 -0.93 3.15
N GLU A 33 -17.77 -1.21 2.48
CA GLU A 33 -18.04 -0.65 1.14
C GLU A 33 -18.10 0.89 1.16
N GLU A 34 -18.56 1.48 2.27
CA GLU A 34 -18.70 2.91 2.46
C GLU A 34 -17.37 3.69 2.39
N ILE A 35 -16.22 3.04 2.61
CA ILE A 35 -14.92 3.70 2.52
C ILE A 35 -14.25 3.53 1.15
N HIS A 36 -14.82 2.73 0.24
CA HIS A 36 -14.23 2.50 -1.08
C HIS A 36 -14.05 3.80 -1.87
N GLY A 37 -15.01 4.73 -1.82
CA GLY A 37 -14.91 6.03 -2.49
C GLY A 37 -13.87 6.98 -1.91
N ILE A 38 -13.36 6.70 -0.70
CA ILE A 38 -12.32 7.48 -0.03
C ILE A 38 -10.93 6.88 -0.34
N VAL A 39 -10.85 5.55 -0.43
CA VAL A 39 -9.59 4.82 -0.55
C VAL A 39 -9.23 4.51 -1.99
N LEU A 40 -10.20 4.08 -2.80
CA LEU A 40 -9.98 3.50 -4.12
C LEU A 40 -10.36 4.47 -5.21
N LEU A 41 -9.44 4.66 -6.15
CA LEU A 41 -9.71 5.30 -7.43
C LEU A 41 -10.71 4.45 -8.24
N PRO A 42 -11.48 5.06 -9.16
CA PRO A 42 -12.41 4.31 -10.02
C PRO A 42 -11.74 3.12 -10.75
N GLU A 43 -10.52 3.32 -11.27
CA GLU A 43 -9.74 2.27 -11.91
C GLU A 43 -9.24 1.18 -10.94
N GLU A 44 -9.02 1.51 -9.66
CA GLU A 44 -8.65 0.54 -8.63
C GLU A 44 -9.84 -0.28 -8.18
N GLN A 45 -11.05 0.30 -8.17
CA GLN A 45 -12.28 -0.45 -7.90
C GLN A 45 -12.50 -1.53 -8.98
N GLN A 46 -12.27 -1.19 -10.26
CA GLN A 46 -12.32 -2.19 -11.33
C GLN A 46 -11.23 -3.26 -11.16
N LEU A 47 -9.99 -2.83 -10.85
CA LEU A 47 -8.90 -3.77 -10.58
C LEU A 47 -9.26 -4.75 -9.44
N VAL A 48 -9.86 -4.27 -8.35
CA VAL A 48 -10.32 -5.13 -7.24
C VAL A 48 -11.32 -6.17 -7.72
N GLN A 49 -12.28 -5.80 -8.56
CA GLN A 49 -13.27 -6.74 -9.11
C GLN A 49 -12.59 -7.82 -9.97
N ASP A 50 -11.67 -7.43 -10.85
CA ASP A 50 -10.96 -8.35 -11.74
C ASP A 50 -10.04 -9.31 -10.95
N LEU A 51 -9.36 -8.78 -9.92
CA LEU A 51 -8.52 -9.55 -9.01
C LEU A 51 -9.34 -10.50 -8.14
N ALA A 52 -10.49 -10.08 -7.63
CA ALA A 52 -11.37 -10.94 -6.85
C ALA A 52 -11.96 -12.07 -7.70
N ALA A 53 -12.24 -11.84 -8.99
CA ALA A 53 -12.71 -12.87 -9.90
C ALA A 53 -11.64 -13.93 -10.20
N SER A 54 -10.37 -13.53 -10.32
CA SER A 54 -9.25 -14.44 -10.64
C SER A 54 -8.60 -15.07 -9.42
N HIS A 55 -8.62 -14.37 -8.28
CA HIS A 55 -7.95 -14.74 -7.03
C HIS A 55 -8.86 -14.42 -5.82
N PRO A 56 -9.97 -15.15 -5.66
CA PRO A 56 -11.02 -14.83 -4.66
C PRO A 56 -10.57 -15.01 -3.20
N GLY A 57 -9.41 -15.61 -2.95
CA GLY A 57 -8.88 -15.84 -1.60
C GLY A 57 -8.25 -14.62 -0.93
N ILE A 58 -8.14 -13.48 -1.63
CA ILE A 58 -7.46 -12.27 -1.14
C ILE A 58 -8.45 -11.10 -1.03
N ALA A 59 -8.42 -10.39 0.10
CA ALA A 59 -9.14 -9.12 0.27
C ALA A 59 -8.36 -7.98 -0.44
N TRP A 60 -8.54 -7.87 -1.75
CA TRP A 60 -7.77 -6.98 -2.62
C TRP A 60 -7.96 -5.48 -2.33
N ASP A 61 -9.17 -5.10 -1.96
CA ASP A 61 -9.53 -3.76 -1.48
C ASP A 61 -8.68 -3.36 -0.26
N ARG A 62 -8.64 -4.23 0.76
CA ARG A 62 -7.82 -4.06 1.96
C ARG A 62 -6.33 -4.09 1.65
N LEU A 63 -5.90 -4.90 0.69
CA LEU A 63 -4.50 -4.94 0.25
C LEU A 63 -4.08 -3.60 -0.38
N ILE A 64 -4.91 -3.01 -1.23
CA ILE A 64 -4.65 -1.69 -1.82
C ILE A 64 -4.63 -0.61 -0.75
N PHE A 65 -5.58 -0.65 0.21
CA PHE A 65 -5.55 0.25 1.38
C PHE A 65 -4.21 0.16 2.13
N SER A 66 -3.78 -1.05 2.48
CA SER A 66 -2.52 -1.28 3.18
C SER A 66 -1.32 -0.80 2.36
N ALA A 67 -1.33 -1.04 1.04
CA ALA A 67 -0.28 -0.56 0.15
C ALA A 67 -0.19 0.98 0.17
N LYS A 68 -1.33 1.69 0.16
CA LYS A 68 -1.35 3.16 0.27
C LYS A 68 -0.91 3.67 1.64
N GLU A 69 -1.22 2.95 2.72
CA GLU A 69 -0.66 3.25 4.04
C GLU A 69 0.87 3.13 4.06
N SER A 70 1.42 2.07 3.44
CA SER A 70 2.86 1.90 3.26
C SER A 70 3.47 3.03 2.42
N VAL A 71 2.80 3.47 1.35
CA VAL A 71 3.20 4.63 0.55
C VAL A 71 3.28 5.87 1.42
N PHE A 72 2.22 6.19 2.18
CA PHE A 72 2.20 7.37 3.05
C PHE A 72 3.34 7.34 4.09
N LYS A 73 3.58 6.19 4.72
CA LYS A 73 4.64 6.00 5.73
C LYS A 73 6.05 6.16 5.13
N ALA A 74 6.25 5.78 3.86
CA ALA A 74 7.49 6.02 3.13
C ALA A 74 7.60 7.48 2.63
N TRP A 75 6.48 8.10 2.26
CA TRP A 75 6.39 9.45 1.71
C TRP A 75 6.61 10.55 2.75
N PHE A 76 5.94 10.45 3.91
CA PHE A 76 5.86 11.54 4.86
C PHE A 76 7.22 11.98 5.46
N PRO A 77 8.15 11.08 5.82
CA PRO A 77 9.42 11.50 6.42
C PRO A 77 10.25 12.47 5.54
N PRO A 78 10.49 12.20 4.25
CA PRO A 78 11.26 13.11 3.38
C PRO A 78 10.47 14.35 2.91
N THR A 79 9.15 14.26 2.71
CA THR A 79 8.36 15.36 2.13
C THR A 79 7.75 16.28 3.19
N ARG A 80 7.41 15.73 4.36
CA ARG A 80 6.59 16.38 5.41
C ARG A 80 5.27 16.94 4.87
N GLN A 81 4.74 16.30 3.82
CA GLN A 81 3.46 16.66 3.19
C GLN A 81 2.44 15.54 3.41
N TRP A 82 1.19 15.94 3.58
CA TRP A 82 0.08 15.00 3.50
C TRP A 82 -0.02 14.44 2.08
N LEU A 83 -0.43 13.18 1.95
CA LEU A 83 -0.70 12.52 0.68
C LEU A 83 -2.00 11.75 0.87
N ASP A 84 -3.03 12.14 0.12
CA ASP A 84 -4.33 11.50 0.19
C ASP A 84 -4.34 10.15 -0.55
N PHE A 85 -5.27 9.27 -0.19
CA PHE A 85 -5.41 7.98 -0.86
C PHE A 85 -5.66 8.14 -2.37
N LEU A 86 -6.45 9.13 -2.78
CA LEU A 86 -6.80 9.35 -4.19
C LEU A 86 -5.66 10.03 -4.98
N GLU A 87 -4.62 10.51 -4.32
CA GLU A 87 -3.38 11.01 -4.94
C GLU A 87 -2.38 9.88 -5.23
N CYS A 88 -2.72 8.63 -4.92
CA CYS A 88 -1.87 7.47 -5.17
C CYS A 88 -2.65 6.40 -5.95
N ARG A 89 -2.09 5.93 -7.06
CA ARG A 89 -2.59 4.77 -7.80
C ARG A 89 -1.70 3.56 -7.52
N ILE A 90 -2.32 2.43 -7.20
CA ILE A 90 -1.67 1.14 -7.03
C ILE A 90 -1.91 0.25 -8.25
N SER A 91 -0.84 -0.38 -8.74
CA SER A 91 -0.91 -1.56 -9.63
C SER A 91 -0.31 -2.77 -8.93
N ILE A 92 -0.85 -3.95 -9.20
CA ILE A 92 -0.47 -5.21 -8.52
C ILE A 92 0.11 -6.19 -9.54
N ASP A 93 1.26 -6.76 -9.21
CA ASP A 93 1.87 -7.90 -9.90
C ASP A 93 1.75 -9.13 -8.99
N ILE A 94 0.85 -10.05 -9.38
CA ILE A 94 0.54 -11.24 -8.59
C ILE A 94 1.67 -12.27 -8.64
N PRO A 95 2.21 -12.67 -9.82
CA PRO A 95 3.31 -13.63 -9.89
C PRO A 95 4.50 -13.30 -9.00
N THR A 96 4.86 -12.02 -8.89
CA THR A 96 6.04 -11.60 -8.10
C THR A 96 5.69 -11.10 -6.70
N GLN A 97 4.39 -11.02 -6.34
CA GLN A 97 3.89 -10.43 -5.10
C GLN A 97 4.43 -9.00 -4.88
N ARG A 98 4.41 -8.22 -5.95
CA ARG A 98 4.86 -6.82 -5.97
C ARG A 98 3.68 -5.91 -6.23
N PHE A 99 3.85 -4.65 -5.86
CA PHE A 99 2.96 -3.59 -6.29
C PHE A 99 3.79 -2.37 -6.68
N GLN A 100 3.23 -1.52 -7.52
CA GLN A 100 3.80 -0.22 -7.83
C GLN A 100 2.79 0.86 -7.47
N ALA A 101 3.27 1.87 -6.76
CA ALA A 101 2.53 3.06 -6.40
C ALA A 101 2.99 4.22 -7.29
N SER A 102 2.04 4.85 -7.97
CA SER A 102 2.26 6.03 -8.80
C SER A 102 1.51 7.22 -8.19
N ILE A 103 2.24 8.28 -7.84
CA ILE A 103 1.64 9.49 -7.28
C ILE A 103 0.99 10.27 -8.42
N ARG A 104 -0.31 10.53 -8.29
CA ARG A 104 -1.13 11.26 -9.25
C ARG A 104 -0.96 12.75 -8.99
N ASP A 105 -0.72 13.47 -10.07
CA ASP A 105 -0.43 14.91 -10.15
C ASP A 105 1.05 15.27 -10.04
N GLU A 106 1.42 16.30 -10.80
CA GLU A 106 2.73 16.95 -10.89
C GLU A 106 3.08 17.67 -9.59
N GLN A 107 2.90 17.01 -8.44
CA GLN A 107 3.45 17.49 -7.20
C GLN A 107 4.95 17.63 -7.42
N ALA A 108 5.42 18.87 -7.60
CA ALA A 108 6.84 19.20 -7.71
C ALA A 108 7.63 18.53 -6.58
N MET A 109 6.98 18.23 -5.45
CA MET A 109 7.50 17.46 -4.33
C MET A 109 7.82 16.00 -4.69
N ALA A 110 6.91 15.25 -5.34
CA ALA A 110 7.18 13.87 -5.71
C ALA A 110 8.40 13.77 -6.64
N ALA A 111 8.48 14.63 -7.66
CA ALA A 111 9.63 14.70 -8.55
C ALA A 111 10.92 15.14 -7.83
N LYS A 112 10.84 16.20 -7.00
CA LYS A 112 11.96 16.72 -6.20
C LYS A 112 12.58 15.67 -5.29
N HIS A 113 11.76 14.77 -4.74
CA HIS A 113 12.21 13.72 -3.81
C HIS A 113 12.47 12.37 -4.51
N GLY A 114 12.17 12.24 -5.81
CA GLY A 114 12.28 10.99 -6.55
C GLY A 114 11.27 9.93 -6.09
N LEU A 115 10.06 10.35 -5.74
CA LEU A 115 8.99 9.54 -5.16
C LEU A 115 7.74 9.45 -6.06
N SER A 116 7.83 9.88 -7.32
CA SER A 116 6.72 9.79 -8.28
C SER A 116 6.26 8.35 -8.51
N VAL A 117 7.18 7.39 -8.41
CA VAL A 117 6.91 5.96 -8.48
C VAL A 117 7.65 5.25 -7.35
N MET A 118 6.95 4.43 -6.58
CA MET A 118 7.51 3.60 -5.51
C MET A 118 7.15 2.14 -5.74
N ASN A 119 8.12 1.24 -5.62
CA ASN A 119 7.88 -0.20 -5.78
C ASN A 119 7.83 -0.86 -4.40
N GLY A 120 6.76 -1.60 -4.14
CA GLY A 120 6.55 -2.32 -2.90
C GLY A 120 6.39 -3.83 -3.08
N ALA A 121 6.42 -4.55 -1.96
CA ALA A 121 6.06 -5.95 -1.88
C ALA A 121 4.81 -6.10 -1.01
N TRP A 122 4.05 -7.16 -1.27
CA TRP A 122 2.90 -7.50 -0.45
C TRP A 122 2.91 -8.99 -0.11
N LYS A 123 2.19 -9.36 0.95
CA LYS A 123 1.96 -10.75 1.34
C LYS A 123 0.57 -10.89 1.94
N ALA A 124 -0.10 -11.98 1.58
CA ALA A 124 -1.30 -12.45 2.25
C ALA A 124 -0.97 -13.74 3.00
N ASP A 125 -1.22 -13.77 4.30
CA ASP A 125 -1.05 -14.93 5.16
C ASP A 125 -2.40 -15.38 5.71
N GLY A 126 -2.67 -16.68 5.65
CA GLY A 126 -3.97 -17.25 6.04
C GLY A 126 -5.15 -16.86 5.13
N PRO A 127 -6.31 -17.50 5.32
CA PRO A 127 -7.51 -17.19 4.55
C PRO A 127 -8.12 -15.84 4.97
N SER A 128 -8.84 -15.21 4.05
CA SER A 128 -9.65 -14.04 4.36
C SER A 128 -10.62 -14.32 5.53
N GLY A 129 -10.70 -13.39 6.49
CA GLY A 129 -11.41 -13.47 7.76
C GLY A 129 -10.57 -13.94 8.96
N GLN A 130 -9.40 -14.57 8.74
CA GLN A 130 -8.58 -15.16 9.81
C GLN A 130 -7.09 -14.86 9.71
N GLY A 131 -6.68 -14.20 8.62
CA GLY A 131 -5.29 -13.97 8.27
C GLY A 131 -4.80 -12.54 8.46
N LEU A 132 -3.62 -12.26 7.93
CA LEU A 132 -2.99 -10.95 7.88
C LEU A 132 -2.58 -10.60 6.45
N LEU A 133 -2.72 -9.33 6.10
CA LEU A 133 -2.09 -8.73 4.93
C LEU A 133 -0.92 -7.90 5.42
N GLY A 134 0.19 -7.95 4.68
CA GLY A 134 1.36 -7.12 4.93
C GLY A 134 1.83 -6.45 3.65
N THR A 135 2.19 -5.18 3.73
CA THR A 135 2.78 -4.43 2.62
C THR A 135 4.03 -3.69 3.08
N CYS A 136 4.97 -3.47 2.15
CA CYS A 136 6.14 -2.65 2.43
C CYS A 136 6.64 -1.89 1.20
N ILE A 137 7.27 -0.74 1.46
CA ILE A 137 8.03 0.06 0.51
C ILE A 137 9.39 0.37 1.14
N THR A 138 10.43 0.29 0.32
CA THR A 138 11.76 0.80 0.65
C THR A 138 12.16 1.83 -0.40
N VAL A 139 12.57 3.01 0.05
CA VAL A 139 13.10 4.07 -0.81
C VAL A 139 14.63 4.06 -0.66
N PRO A 140 15.38 3.69 -1.70
CA PRO A 140 16.84 3.80 -1.71
C PRO A 140 17.25 5.26 -1.69
#